data_AF-A0A3M1E2C7-F1
#
_entry.id   AF-A0A3M1E2C7-F1
#
_cell.length_a   1.000
_cell.length_b   1.000
_cell.length_c   1.000
_cell.angle_alpha   90.00
_cell.angle_beta   90.00
_cell.angle_gamma   90.00
#
_symmetry.space_group_name_H-M   'P 1'
#
loop_
_entity.id
_entity.type
_entity.pdbx_description
1 polymer ?
#
loop_
_entity_poly.entity_id
_entity_poly.type
_entity_poly.pdbx_seq_one_letter_code
_entity_poly.pdbx_strand_id
1 'polypeptide(L)'
;MGTLGSLYNLLTTGPGTFVYHLLILLALEGAAGIALTEYRHTRNPDQRRFLIAFSLLALLRVPLLIFGPQHHALLAPLLYALEVASLTVMAWAFLTPLIGGRAGWMFLVVSLLAAAGMALLFFPFWYQMVQAVPFLEYAVFWQQTVWDAWAFLLALGTGIYLLLQARRNGSRLSGLAFLIIALGNLLIALDQPGLGRVVNLLGYPLISVVVYRAALQDLWAYRQELQTLSKRSVQQMQELFSLLEIGRALGESLDLEQTLKRVAENIAHALDAGRVAILLRDPGGEREPAGEPDRLRVRILYAPLLGHLEPPEEDILLADHPILAHTVGRRRGLALNPREATGHLMPFYALLGAPRGGPTILQPLIYRDRVVGALAVVNEHSRVPFEARSVRLCESIAAQIAAAVENIGLYRRLEQKVEDLNRALQE
;
A
#
# COMPACT_ATOMS: atom_id res chain seq x y z
N MET A 1 16.53 -31.31 44.19
CA MET A 1 15.41 -32.23 43.90
C MET A 1 14.07 -31.52 44.19
N GLY A 2 13.70 -30.37 43.62
CA GLY A 2 13.96 -29.78 42.31
C GLY A 2 12.59 -29.69 41.63
N THR A 3 12.05 -28.48 41.44
CA THR A 3 10.70 -28.17 40.91
C THR A 3 10.28 -28.97 39.65
N LEU A 4 11.24 -29.47 38.88
CA LEU A 4 11.03 -30.37 37.75
C LEU A 4 10.49 -31.76 38.16
N GLY A 5 10.92 -32.32 39.30
CA GLY A 5 10.42 -33.59 39.82
C GLY A 5 8.99 -33.51 40.36
N SER A 6 8.62 -32.36 40.95
CA SER A 6 7.23 -32.11 41.35
C SER A 6 6.32 -31.87 40.15
N LEU A 7 6.79 -31.19 39.10
CA LEU A 7 6.07 -31.04 37.83
C LEU A 7 5.87 -32.39 37.11
N TYR A 8 6.90 -33.25 37.08
CA TYR A 8 6.81 -34.60 36.53
C TYR A 8 5.74 -35.44 37.25
N ASN A 9 5.80 -35.51 38.58
CA ASN A 9 4.82 -36.25 39.38
C ASN A 9 3.41 -35.65 39.30
N LEU A 10 3.29 -34.34 39.11
CA LEU A 10 1.99 -33.71 38.94
C LEU A 10 1.37 -34.11 37.60
N LEU A 11 2.14 -34.06 36.51
CA LEU A 11 1.66 -34.32 35.14
C LEU A 11 1.42 -35.81 34.81
N THR A 12 1.90 -36.74 35.63
CA THR A 12 1.62 -38.18 35.51
C THR A 12 0.31 -38.59 36.20
N THR A 13 -0.28 -37.73 37.04
CA THR A 13 -1.53 -38.03 37.76
C THR A 13 -2.78 -37.55 37.02
N GLY A 14 -3.97 -38.01 37.43
CA GLY A 14 -5.26 -37.55 36.90
C GLY A 14 -5.39 -36.01 36.87
N PRO A 15 -5.17 -35.30 38.00
CA PRO A 15 -5.15 -33.83 38.03
C PRO A 15 -4.10 -33.21 37.09
N GLY A 16 -2.96 -33.86 36.88
CA GLY A 16 -1.96 -33.44 35.88
C GLY A 16 -2.44 -33.50 34.45
N THR A 17 -3.20 -34.54 34.10
CA THR A 17 -3.81 -34.70 32.78
C THR A 17 -4.80 -33.57 32.49
N PHE A 18 -5.55 -33.14 33.51
CA PHE A 18 -6.42 -31.96 33.42
C PHE A 18 -5.63 -30.69 33.10
N VAL A 19 -4.60 -30.40 33.91
CA VAL A 19 -3.75 -29.21 33.74
C VAL A 19 -3.07 -29.21 32.36
N TYR A 20 -2.61 -30.37 31.90
CA TYR A 20 -2.02 -30.53 30.57
C TYR A 20 -2.97 -30.12 29.45
N HIS A 21 -4.19 -30.65 29.43
CA HIS A 21 -5.16 -30.30 28.38
C HIS A 21 -5.66 -28.85 28.51
N LEU A 22 -5.78 -28.33 29.74
CA LEU A 22 -6.17 -26.94 29.98
C LEU A 22 -5.13 -25.96 29.42
N LEU A 23 -3.84 -26.19 29.69
CA LEU A 23 -2.77 -25.33 29.18
C LEU A 23 -2.69 -25.35 27.65
N ILE A 24 -2.90 -26.51 27.03
CA ILE A 24 -2.97 -26.62 25.57
C ILE A 24 -4.19 -25.86 25.05
N LEU A 25 -5.36 -26.01 25.67
CA LEU A 25 -6.58 -25.31 25.27
C LEU A 25 -6.39 -23.78 25.31
N LEU A 26 -5.83 -23.26 26.40
CA LEU A 26 -5.53 -21.83 26.56
C LEU A 26 -4.57 -21.31 25.47
N ALA A 27 -3.53 -22.08 25.14
CA ALA A 27 -2.62 -21.71 24.05
C ALA A 27 -3.36 -21.66 22.69
N LEU A 28 -4.21 -22.65 22.41
CA LEU A 28 -4.96 -22.74 21.16
C LEU A 28 -6.05 -21.66 21.05
N GLU A 29 -6.71 -21.29 22.14
CA GLU A 29 -7.66 -20.17 22.17
C GLU A 29 -6.99 -18.84 21.85
N GLY A 30 -5.79 -18.60 22.40
CA GLY A 30 -4.97 -17.45 22.03
C GLY A 30 -4.67 -17.41 20.54
N ALA A 31 -4.25 -18.55 19.96
CA ALA A 31 -4.01 -18.66 18.53
C ALA A 31 -5.28 -18.43 17.67
N ALA A 32 -6.43 -18.96 18.10
CA ALA A 32 -7.72 -18.76 17.44
C ALA A 32 -8.17 -17.30 17.48
N GLY A 33 -8.02 -16.63 18.62
CA GLY A 33 -8.39 -15.22 18.77
C GLY A 33 -7.56 -14.29 17.88
N ILE A 34 -6.26 -14.56 17.75
CA ILE A 34 -5.38 -13.83 16.83
C ILE A 34 -5.81 -14.07 15.38
N ALA A 35 -6.02 -15.33 14.99
CA ALA A 35 -6.46 -15.68 13.64
C ALA A 35 -7.83 -15.06 13.29
N LEU A 36 -8.76 -14.99 14.26
CA LEU A 36 -10.07 -14.35 14.09
C LEU A 36 -9.93 -12.85 13.86
N THR A 37 -9.11 -12.19 14.68
CA THR A 37 -8.87 -10.75 14.58
C THR A 37 -8.27 -10.42 13.22
N GLU A 38 -7.23 -11.14 12.81
CA GLU A 38 -6.57 -10.92 11.54
C GLU A 38 -7.49 -11.21 10.35
N TYR A 39 -8.24 -12.32 10.40
CA TYR A 39 -9.18 -12.68 9.35
C TYR A 39 -10.26 -11.61 9.11
N ARG A 40 -10.74 -10.96 10.18
CA ARG A 40 -11.72 -9.85 10.05
C ARG A 40 -11.15 -8.64 9.31
N HIS A 41 -9.86 -8.37 9.46
CA HIS A 41 -9.20 -7.21 8.84
C HIS A 41 -8.76 -7.49 7.41
N THR A 42 -8.10 -8.62 7.15
CA THR A 42 -7.48 -8.90 5.84
C THR A 42 -8.33 -9.79 4.93
N ARG A 43 -9.32 -10.51 5.47
CA ARG A 43 -10.05 -11.59 4.77
C ARG A 43 -9.14 -12.63 4.12
N ASN A 44 -7.91 -12.79 4.61
CA ASN A 44 -6.91 -13.70 4.07
C ASN A 44 -7.39 -15.18 4.22
N PRO A 45 -7.38 -15.98 3.13
CA PRO A 45 -7.78 -17.39 3.17
C PRO A 45 -6.94 -18.26 4.12
N ASP A 46 -5.67 -17.93 4.35
CA ASP A 46 -4.82 -18.68 5.28
C ASP A 46 -5.23 -18.48 6.74
N GLN A 47 -5.60 -17.24 7.12
CA GLN A 47 -6.09 -16.93 8.47
C GLN A 47 -7.45 -17.61 8.74
N ARG A 48 -8.32 -17.70 7.72
CA ARG A 48 -9.56 -18.49 7.81
C ARG A 48 -9.29 -19.96 8.11
N ARG A 49 -8.28 -20.56 7.46
CA ARG A 49 -7.90 -21.96 7.70
C ARG A 49 -7.40 -22.17 9.13
N PHE A 50 -6.51 -21.29 9.60
CA PHE A 50 -6.03 -21.35 10.99
C PHE A 50 -7.18 -21.20 11.98
N LEU A 51 -8.10 -20.26 11.76
CA LEU A 51 -9.28 -20.09 12.61
C LEU A 51 -10.14 -21.37 12.67
N ILE A 52 -10.42 -21.99 11.52
CA ILE A 52 -11.19 -23.26 11.46
C ILE A 52 -10.43 -24.37 12.21
N ALA A 53 -9.12 -24.50 11.96
CA ALA A 53 -8.30 -25.52 12.60
C ALA A 53 -8.27 -25.35 14.12
N PHE A 54 -7.98 -24.15 14.64
CA PHE A 54 -7.89 -23.92 16.08
C PHE A 54 -9.25 -24.00 16.78
N SER A 55 -10.33 -23.59 16.12
CA SER A 55 -11.69 -23.77 16.66
C SER A 55 -12.04 -25.27 16.76
N LEU A 56 -11.72 -26.04 15.72
CA LEU A 56 -11.93 -27.49 15.72
C LEU A 56 -11.05 -28.18 16.76
N LEU A 57 -9.78 -27.77 16.89
CA LEU A 57 -8.85 -28.28 17.90
C LEU A 57 -9.36 -28.01 19.32
N ALA A 58 -9.85 -26.80 19.60
CA ALA A 58 -10.42 -26.46 20.90
C ALA A 58 -11.62 -27.37 21.21
N LEU A 59 -12.52 -27.58 20.24
CA LEU A 59 -13.68 -28.45 20.38
C LEU A 59 -13.29 -29.92 20.62
N LEU A 60 -12.30 -30.44 19.89
CA LEU A 60 -11.77 -31.80 20.09
C LEU A 60 -11.04 -31.95 21.43
N ARG A 61 -10.60 -30.86 22.07
CA ARG A 61 -9.90 -30.90 23.37
C ARG A 61 -10.86 -30.90 24.56
N VAL A 62 -12.11 -30.47 24.41
CA VAL A 62 -13.10 -30.45 25.51
C VAL A 62 -13.38 -31.85 26.08
N PRO A 63 -13.63 -32.91 25.28
CA PRO A 63 -13.83 -34.25 25.83
C PRO A 63 -12.58 -34.79 26.54
N LEU A 64 -11.39 -34.46 26.03
CA LEU A 64 -10.11 -34.85 26.65
C LEU A 64 -9.93 -34.20 28.02
N LEU A 65 -10.33 -32.93 28.16
CA LEU A 65 -10.30 -32.20 29.43
C LEU A 65 -11.26 -32.79 30.47
N ILE A 66 -12.47 -33.18 30.06
CA ILE A 66 -13.51 -33.69 30.95
C ILE A 66 -13.23 -35.16 31.35
N PHE A 67 -12.94 -36.01 30.38
CA PHE A 67 -12.87 -37.47 30.59
C PHE A 67 -11.46 -38.00 30.85
N GLY A 68 -10.42 -37.28 30.40
CA GLY A 68 -9.01 -37.68 30.57
C GLY A 68 -8.56 -37.83 32.04
N PRO A 69 -8.85 -36.86 32.94
CA PRO A 69 -8.40 -36.92 34.34
C PRO A 69 -8.98 -38.09 35.13
N GLN A 70 -10.19 -38.49 34.78
CA GLN A 70 -10.97 -39.49 35.49
C GLN A 70 -10.61 -40.93 35.10
N HIS A 71 -9.61 -41.13 34.22
CA HIS A 71 -9.16 -42.45 33.75
C HIS A 71 -10.34 -43.36 33.38
N HIS A 72 -11.27 -42.86 32.57
CA HIS A 72 -12.41 -43.66 32.11
C HIS A 72 -11.91 -44.80 31.24
N ALA A 73 -11.60 -45.93 31.89
CA ALA A 73 -11.00 -47.09 31.25
C ALA A 73 -11.83 -47.47 30.01
N LEU A 74 -13.16 -47.50 30.13
CA LEU A 74 -14.10 -47.82 29.04
C LEU A 74 -13.93 -46.96 27.77
N LEU A 75 -13.62 -45.67 27.88
CA LEU A 75 -13.56 -44.74 26.74
C LEU A 75 -12.13 -44.54 26.21
N ALA A 76 -11.13 -45.22 26.78
CA ALA A 76 -9.73 -44.94 26.48
C ALA A 76 -9.40 -44.95 24.97
N PRO A 77 -9.76 -45.97 24.15
CA PRO A 77 -9.48 -45.95 22.71
C PRO A 77 -10.01 -44.71 21.98
N LEU A 78 -11.16 -44.19 22.39
CA LEU A 78 -11.79 -43.01 21.81
C LEU A 78 -11.01 -41.73 22.17
N LEU A 79 -10.51 -41.64 23.41
CA LEU A 79 -9.70 -40.50 23.86
C LEU A 79 -8.37 -40.45 23.10
N TYR A 80 -7.67 -41.58 22.93
CA TYR A 80 -6.43 -41.61 22.15
C TYR A 80 -6.65 -41.31 20.66
N ALA A 81 -7.76 -41.79 20.08
CA ALA A 81 -8.15 -41.43 18.72
C ALA A 81 -8.39 -39.92 18.57
N LEU A 82 -8.96 -39.28 19.60
CA LEU A 82 -9.21 -37.85 19.64
C LEU A 82 -7.90 -37.05 19.74
N GLU A 83 -6.88 -37.57 20.43
CA GLU A 83 -5.54 -36.97 20.44
C GLU A 83 -4.90 -36.99 19.05
N VAL A 84 -4.92 -38.13 18.37
CA VAL A 84 -4.41 -38.25 16.99
C VAL A 84 -5.21 -37.38 16.01
N ALA A 85 -6.53 -37.33 16.17
CA ALA A 85 -7.39 -36.44 15.39
C ALA A 85 -7.02 -34.97 15.60
N SER A 86 -6.72 -34.56 16.85
CA SER A 86 -6.26 -33.20 17.13
C SER A 86 -4.93 -32.91 16.43
N LEU A 87 -3.94 -33.80 16.54
CA LEU A 87 -2.65 -33.60 15.86
C LEU A 87 -2.81 -33.56 14.33
N THR A 88 -3.75 -34.34 13.79
CA THR A 88 -4.08 -34.35 12.35
C THR A 88 -4.66 -33.02 11.88
N VAL A 89 -5.62 -32.45 12.60
CA VAL A 89 -6.20 -31.13 12.29
C VAL A 89 -5.12 -30.05 12.35
N MET A 90 -4.22 -30.14 13.33
CA MET A 90 -3.09 -29.22 13.44
C MET A 90 -2.11 -29.38 12.26
N ALA A 91 -1.71 -30.60 11.93
CA ALA A 91 -0.84 -30.87 10.78
C ALA A 91 -1.45 -30.37 9.46
N TRP A 92 -2.75 -30.59 9.26
CA TRP A 92 -3.49 -30.10 8.11
C TRP A 92 -3.40 -28.57 7.95
N ALA A 93 -3.53 -27.83 9.05
CA ALA A 93 -3.49 -26.37 9.02
C ALA A 93 -2.17 -25.81 8.46
N PHE A 94 -1.06 -26.51 8.71
CA PHE A 94 0.29 -26.12 8.30
C PHE A 94 0.74 -26.77 6.99
N LEU A 95 0.28 -27.98 6.66
CA LEU A 95 0.64 -28.70 5.43
C LEU A 95 -0.12 -28.18 4.20
N THR A 96 -1.40 -27.83 4.35
CA THR A 96 -2.27 -27.42 3.23
C THR A 96 -1.69 -26.35 2.29
N PRO A 97 -1.09 -25.24 2.78
CA PRO A 97 -0.53 -24.22 1.89
C PRO A 97 0.69 -24.70 1.09
N LEU A 98 1.27 -25.84 1.47
CA LEU A 98 2.49 -26.39 0.88
C LEU A 98 2.23 -27.51 -0.12
N ILE A 99 1.26 -28.38 0.16
CA ILE A 99 0.86 -29.49 -0.71
C ILE A 99 -0.33 -29.14 -1.61
N GLY A 100 -0.98 -27.99 -1.38
CA GLY A 100 -2.14 -27.51 -2.11
C GLY A 100 -3.47 -27.93 -1.49
N GLY A 101 -4.53 -27.16 -1.78
CA GLY A 101 -5.84 -27.28 -1.13
C GLY A 101 -6.50 -28.66 -1.24
N ARG A 102 -6.45 -29.30 -2.42
CA ARG A 102 -7.04 -30.63 -2.63
C ARG A 102 -6.29 -31.72 -1.85
N ALA A 103 -4.97 -31.74 -1.95
CA ALA A 103 -4.13 -32.72 -1.25
C ALA A 103 -4.22 -32.54 0.27
N GLY A 104 -4.26 -31.29 0.77
CA GLY A 104 -4.49 -30.99 2.17
C GLY A 104 -5.82 -31.54 2.68
N TRP A 105 -6.92 -31.28 1.96
CA TRP A 105 -8.23 -31.81 2.35
C TRP A 105 -8.28 -33.34 2.32
N MET A 106 -7.70 -33.98 1.31
CA MET A 106 -7.57 -35.45 1.26
C MET A 106 -6.78 -36.00 2.44
N PHE A 107 -5.64 -35.37 2.78
CA PHE A 107 -4.83 -35.75 3.94
C PHE A 107 -5.64 -35.71 5.24
N LEU A 108 -6.41 -34.64 5.46
CA LEU A 108 -7.27 -34.49 6.65
C LEU A 108 -8.33 -35.59 6.71
N VAL A 109 -9.09 -35.77 5.63
CA VAL A 109 -10.21 -36.73 5.60
C VAL A 109 -9.71 -38.17 5.74
N VAL A 110 -8.67 -38.55 5.00
CA VAL A 110 -8.10 -39.90 5.07
C VAL A 110 -7.55 -40.19 6.46
N SER A 111 -6.82 -39.24 7.06
CA SER A 111 -6.23 -39.43 8.39
C SER A 111 -7.29 -39.49 9.49
N LEU A 112 -8.34 -38.66 9.42
CA LEU A 112 -9.46 -38.71 10.37
C LEU A 112 -10.30 -39.98 10.22
N LEU A 113 -10.58 -40.43 8.99
CA LEU A 113 -11.29 -41.68 8.74
C LEU A 113 -10.47 -42.89 9.21
N ALA A 114 -9.16 -42.88 8.99
CA ALA A 114 -8.28 -43.92 9.50
C ALA A 114 -8.31 -43.94 11.04
N ALA A 115 -8.27 -42.78 11.70
CA ALA A 115 -8.27 -42.71 13.17
C ALA A 115 -9.62 -43.18 13.72
N ALA A 116 -10.73 -42.76 13.10
CA ALA A 116 -12.07 -43.24 13.46
C ALA A 116 -12.24 -44.74 13.23
N GLY A 117 -11.76 -45.27 12.08
CA GLY A 117 -11.80 -46.69 11.77
C GLY A 117 -11.00 -47.53 12.75
N MET A 118 -9.80 -47.07 13.13
CA MET A 118 -8.96 -47.73 14.13
C MET A 118 -9.61 -47.69 15.52
N ALA A 119 -10.25 -46.58 15.89
CA ALA A 119 -11.00 -46.48 17.15
C ALA A 119 -12.20 -47.43 17.18
N LEU A 120 -12.96 -47.53 16.08
CA LEU A 120 -14.07 -48.47 15.94
C LEU A 120 -13.62 -49.94 16.00
N LEU A 121 -12.40 -50.24 15.53
CA LEU A 121 -11.82 -51.57 15.61
C LEU A 121 -11.32 -51.89 17.04
N PHE A 122 -10.67 -50.91 17.69
CA PHE A 122 -10.07 -51.11 19.02
C PHE A 122 -11.10 -51.09 20.15
N PHE A 123 -12.15 -50.27 20.02
CA PHE A 123 -13.13 -50.06 21.09
C PHE A 123 -13.86 -51.34 21.53
N PRO A 124 -14.44 -52.17 20.64
CA PRO A 124 -15.13 -53.40 21.05
C PRO A 124 -14.18 -54.39 21.74
N PHE A 125 -12.96 -54.52 21.22
CA PHE A 125 -11.94 -55.42 21.77
C PHE A 125 -11.50 -54.98 23.16
N TRP A 126 -11.25 -53.68 23.33
CA TRP A 126 -10.90 -53.11 24.62
C TRP A 126 -12.07 -53.22 25.62
N TYR A 127 -13.29 -52.91 25.19
CA TYR A 127 -14.48 -53.01 26.02
C TYR A 127 -14.66 -54.42 26.58
N GLN A 128 -14.45 -55.44 25.75
CA GLN A 128 -14.49 -56.83 26.21
C GLN A 128 -13.38 -57.14 27.24
N MET A 129 -12.16 -56.66 27.01
CA MET A 129 -11.02 -56.88 27.91
C MET A 129 -11.20 -56.19 29.27
N VAL A 130 -11.66 -54.94 29.29
CA VAL A 130 -11.83 -54.18 30.54
C VAL A 130 -12.97 -54.73 31.41
N GLN A 131 -14.00 -55.32 30.79
CA GLN A 131 -15.06 -56.01 31.52
C GLN A 131 -14.57 -57.35 32.11
N ALA A 132 -13.69 -58.05 31.39
CA ALA A 132 -13.08 -59.29 31.88
C ALA A 132 -12.05 -59.03 32.99
N VAL A 133 -11.30 -57.92 32.92
CA VAL A 133 -10.26 -57.55 33.87
C VAL A 133 -10.45 -56.08 34.29
N PRO A 134 -11.26 -55.79 35.32
CA PRO A 134 -11.63 -54.41 35.69
C PRO A 134 -10.48 -53.50 36.14
N PHE A 135 -9.35 -54.09 36.55
CA PHE A 135 -8.13 -53.37 36.96
C PHE A 135 -7.11 -53.22 35.83
N LEU A 136 -7.44 -53.66 34.61
CA LEU A 136 -6.55 -53.49 33.46
C LEU A 136 -6.53 -52.02 33.02
N GLU A 137 -5.37 -51.40 33.10
CA GLU A 137 -5.18 -50.05 32.60
C GLU A 137 -4.87 -50.06 31.11
N TYR A 138 -5.53 -49.16 30.36
CA TYR A 138 -5.22 -48.96 28.95
C TYR A 138 -3.76 -48.53 28.74
N ALA A 139 -3.18 -47.89 29.76
CA ALA A 139 -1.80 -47.42 29.82
C ALA A 139 -0.73 -48.52 29.55
N VAL A 140 -1.09 -49.77 29.86
CA VAL A 140 -0.17 -50.93 29.75
C VAL A 140 -0.54 -51.79 28.53
N PHE A 141 -1.60 -51.41 27.81
CA PHE A 141 -2.12 -52.20 26.70
C PHE A 141 -1.43 -51.84 25.38
N TRP A 142 -1.11 -52.84 24.56
CA TRP A 142 -0.36 -52.66 23.31
C TRP A 142 -1.05 -51.71 22.31
N GLN A 143 -2.38 -51.55 22.38
CA GLN A 143 -3.11 -50.60 21.52
C GLN A 143 -2.69 -49.16 21.75
N GLN A 144 -2.28 -48.80 22.97
CA GLN A 144 -1.76 -47.47 23.25
C GLN A 144 -0.51 -47.20 22.42
N THR A 145 0.43 -48.13 22.38
CA THR A 145 1.69 -47.99 21.62
C THR A 145 1.41 -47.69 20.14
N VAL A 146 0.33 -48.23 19.58
CA VAL A 146 -0.08 -47.95 18.20
C VAL A 146 -0.53 -46.49 18.03
N TRP A 147 -1.31 -45.96 18.97
CA TRP A 147 -1.71 -44.54 18.95
C TRP A 147 -0.52 -43.61 19.13
N ASP A 148 0.36 -43.90 20.08
CA ASP A 148 1.54 -43.09 20.36
C ASP A 148 2.52 -43.11 19.17
N ALA A 149 2.74 -44.28 18.56
CA ALA A 149 3.56 -44.41 17.35
C ALA A 149 2.97 -43.62 16.17
N TRP A 150 1.64 -43.64 16.00
CA TRP A 150 0.99 -42.82 14.97
C TRP A 150 1.17 -41.33 15.26
N ALA A 151 0.89 -40.87 16.48
CA ALA A 151 1.07 -39.48 16.86
C ALA A 151 2.53 -39.02 16.67
N PHE A 152 3.50 -39.86 17.01
CA PHE A 152 4.92 -39.62 16.75
C PHE A 152 5.23 -39.48 15.26
N LEU A 153 4.87 -40.47 14.45
CA LEU A 153 5.17 -40.48 13.02
C LEU A 153 4.50 -39.31 12.29
N LEU A 154 3.27 -38.97 12.67
CA LEU A 154 2.53 -37.83 12.12
C LEU A 154 3.22 -36.50 12.43
N ALA A 155 3.60 -36.28 13.69
CA ALA A 155 4.31 -35.07 14.11
C ALA A 155 5.71 -34.99 13.46
N LEU A 156 6.44 -36.10 13.43
CA LEU A 156 7.78 -36.18 12.86
C LEU A 156 7.75 -35.89 11.35
N GLY A 157 6.87 -36.56 10.61
CA GLY A 157 6.73 -36.38 9.16
C GLY A 157 6.33 -34.95 8.82
N THR A 158 5.38 -34.37 9.56
CA THR A 158 4.97 -32.97 9.39
C THR A 158 6.12 -32.01 9.68
N GLY A 159 6.83 -32.22 10.80
CA GLY A 159 7.96 -31.37 11.20
C GLY A 159 9.12 -31.40 10.21
N ILE A 160 9.51 -32.58 9.74
CA ILE A 160 10.57 -32.75 8.73
C ILE A 160 10.15 -32.08 7.42
N TYR A 161 8.93 -32.32 6.94
CA TYR A 161 8.44 -31.73 5.70
C TYR A 161 8.46 -30.19 5.76
N LEU A 162 7.96 -29.62 6.86
CA LEU A 162 7.99 -28.17 7.10
C LEU A 162 9.41 -27.61 7.14
N LEU A 163 10.36 -28.31 7.77
CA LEU A 163 11.76 -27.87 7.80
C LEU A 163 12.45 -27.92 6.43
N LEU A 164 12.19 -28.96 5.64
CA LEU A 164 12.73 -29.08 4.29
C LEU A 164 12.23 -27.93 3.40
N GLN A 165 10.97 -27.54 3.55
CA GLN A 165 10.37 -26.47 2.76
C GLN A 165 10.60 -25.07 3.32
N ALA A 166 11.04 -24.95 4.57
CA ALA A 166 11.37 -23.67 5.19
C ALA A 166 12.50 -22.90 4.48
N ARG A 167 13.32 -23.57 3.66
CA ARG A 167 14.30 -22.89 2.77
C ARG A 167 13.64 -22.11 1.63
N ARG A 168 12.40 -22.46 1.25
CA ARG A 168 11.70 -21.92 0.08
C ARG A 168 10.58 -20.94 0.45
N ASN A 169 9.87 -21.16 1.56
CA ASN A 169 8.67 -20.39 1.93
C ASN A 169 8.67 -19.78 3.35
N GLY A 170 9.78 -19.89 4.10
CA GLY A 170 9.91 -19.22 5.40
C GLY A 170 9.21 -19.91 6.59
N SER A 171 9.69 -19.52 7.78
CA SER A 171 9.39 -20.02 9.14
C SER A 171 9.82 -21.46 9.47
N ARG A 172 11.12 -21.65 9.76
CA ARG A 172 11.67 -22.88 10.39
C ARG A 172 11.04 -23.21 11.75
N LEU A 173 10.41 -22.23 12.39
CA LEU A 173 9.80 -22.36 13.72
C LEU A 173 8.63 -23.34 13.73
N SER A 174 7.83 -23.39 12.65
CA SER A 174 6.70 -24.33 12.53
C SER A 174 7.19 -25.78 12.57
N GLY A 175 8.19 -26.11 11.74
CA GLY A 175 8.80 -27.43 11.72
C GLY A 175 9.48 -27.81 13.04
N LEU A 176 10.17 -26.87 13.70
CA LEU A 176 10.72 -27.08 15.04
C LEU A 176 9.64 -27.39 16.09
N ALA A 177 8.50 -26.70 16.05
CA ALA A 177 7.40 -26.97 16.96
C ALA A 177 6.85 -28.40 16.80
N PHE A 178 6.68 -28.85 15.56
CA PHE A 178 6.26 -30.23 15.28
C PHE A 178 7.31 -31.27 15.67
N LEU A 179 8.61 -30.97 15.55
CA LEU A 179 9.67 -31.86 16.05
C LEU A 179 9.69 -31.95 17.58
N ILE A 180 9.41 -30.85 18.28
CA ILE A 180 9.26 -30.87 19.75
C ILE A 180 8.07 -31.75 20.13
N ILE A 181 6.93 -31.61 19.44
CA ILE A 181 5.74 -32.45 19.67
C ILE A 181 6.04 -33.93 19.35
N ALA A 182 6.80 -34.19 18.28
CA ALA A 182 7.24 -35.54 17.95
C ALA A 182 8.12 -36.12 19.05
N LEU A 183 9.08 -35.36 19.57
CA LEU A 183 9.92 -35.79 20.70
C LEU A 183 9.08 -36.08 21.95
N GLY A 184 8.07 -35.24 22.23
CA GLY A 184 7.15 -35.48 23.34
C GLY A 184 6.36 -36.79 23.16
N ASN A 185 5.78 -37.03 22.00
CA ASN A 185 5.06 -38.27 21.70
C ASN A 185 5.98 -39.51 21.70
N LEU A 186 7.24 -39.36 21.29
CA LEU A 186 8.24 -40.44 21.39
C LEU A 186 8.51 -40.81 22.85
N LEU A 187 8.66 -39.82 23.73
CA LEU A 187 8.85 -40.08 25.16
C LEU A 187 7.62 -40.76 25.78
N ILE A 188 6.40 -40.37 25.37
CA ILE A 188 5.18 -41.08 25.80
C ILE A 188 5.22 -42.55 25.33
N ALA A 189 5.59 -42.79 24.06
CA ALA A 189 5.71 -44.14 23.50
C ALA A 189 6.79 -45.00 24.20
N LEU A 190 7.81 -44.37 24.78
CA LEU A 190 8.87 -45.00 25.57
C LEU A 190 8.53 -45.10 27.06
N ASP A 191 7.24 -45.07 27.41
CA ASP A 191 6.73 -45.20 28.78
C ASP A 191 7.21 -44.08 29.73
N GLN A 192 7.38 -42.86 29.19
CA GLN A 192 7.72 -41.65 29.95
C GLN A 192 6.66 -40.56 29.77
N PRO A 193 5.39 -40.80 30.17
CA PRO A 193 4.27 -39.90 29.86
C PRO A 193 4.42 -38.51 30.49
N GLY A 194 4.99 -38.40 31.69
CA GLY A 194 5.21 -37.12 32.36
C GLY A 194 6.18 -36.22 31.59
N LEU A 195 7.35 -36.75 31.22
CA LEU A 195 8.35 -36.03 30.42
C LEU A 195 7.81 -35.70 29.03
N GLY A 196 7.13 -36.66 28.39
CA GLY A 196 6.53 -36.43 27.08
C GLY A 196 5.49 -35.30 27.06
N ARG A 197 4.64 -35.22 28.09
CA ARG A 197 3.68 -34.12 28.25
C ARG A 197 4.36 -32.77 28.49
N VAL A 198 5.43 -32.73 29.30
CA VAL A 198 6.23 -31.50 29.50
C VAL A 198 6.82 -31.02 28.17
N VAL A 199 7.40 -31.92 27.39
CA VAL A 199 7.96 -31.59 26.07
C VAL A 199 6.86 -31.12 25.12
N ASN A 200 5.71 -31.79 25.10
CA ASN A 200 4.56 -31.36 24.30
C ASN A 200 4.08 -29.95 24.68
N LEU A 201 4.07 -29.59 25.97
CA LEU A 201 3.72 -28.24 26.45
C LEU A 201 4.66 -27.15 25.93
N LEU A 202 5.88 -27.48 25.49
CA LEU A 202 6.77 -26.52 24.82
C LEU A 202 6.41 -26.33 23.33
N GLY A 203 5.85 -27.36 22.68
CA GLY A 203 5.51 -27.35 21.27
C GLY A 203 4.25 -26.54 20.93
N TYR A 204 3.15 -26.71 21.68
CA TYR A 204 1.86 -26.05 21.39
C TYR A 204 1.90 -24.51 21.50
N PRO A 205 2.53 -23.89 22.52
CA PRO A 205 2.71 -22.44 22.55
C PRO A 205 3.56 -21.93 21.38
N LEU A 206 4.55 -22.71 20.93
CA LEU A 206 5.38 -22.33 19.79
C LEU A 206 4.56 -22.26 18.49
N ILE A 207 3.58 -23.17 18.31
CA ILE A 207 2.59 -23.08 17.22
C ILE A 207 1.81 -21.75 17.28
N SER A 208 1.39 -21.35 18.48
CA SER A 208 0.67 -20.09 18.69
C SER A 208 1.54 -18.86 18.34
N VAL A 209 2.83 -18.91 18.70
CA VAL A 209 3.81 -17.87 18.31
C VAL A 209 4.01 -17.80 16.79
N VAL A 210 4.01 -18.95 16.10
CA VAL A 210 4.11 -18.98 14.64
C VAL A 210 2.91 -18.29 13.99
N VAL A 211 1.69 -18.56 14.48
CA VAL A 211 0.46 -17.93 13.99
C VAL A 211 0.47 -16.43 14.29
N TYR A 212 0.92 -16.04 15.48
CA TYR A 212 1.08 -14.64 15.85
C TYR A 212 2.07 -13.91 14.95
N ARG A 213 3.24 -14.51 14.66
CA ARG A 213 4.21 -13.92 13.74
C ARG A 213 3.67 -13.78 12.32
N ALA A 214 2.90 -14.76 11.84
CA ALA A 214 2.27 -14.69 10.54
C ALA A 214 1.26 -13.53 10.47
N ALA A 215 0.42 -13.36 11.49
CA ALA A 215 -0.51 -12.22 11.58
C ALA A 215 0.23 -10.87 11.68
N LEU A 216 1.30 -10.80 12.47
CA LEU A 216 2.08 -9.57 12.59
C LEU A 216 2.75 -9.15 11.28
N GLN A 217 3.25 -10.09 10.47
CA GLN A 217 3.91 -9.75 9.20
C GLN A 217 2.97 -9.00 8.24
N ASP A 218 1.69 -9.37 8.22
CA ASP A 218 0.66 -8.70 7.40
C ASP A 218 0.43 -7.24 7.87
N LEU A 219 0.45 -7.00 9.19
CA LEU A 219 0.32 -5.65 9.79
C LEU A 219 1.45 -4.69 9.39
N TRP A 220 2.70 -5.17 9.33
CA TRP A 220 3.84 -4.32 8.95
C TRP A 220 3.77 -3.89 7.49
N ALA A 221 3.35 -4.77 6.59
CA ALA A 221 3.15 -4.45 5.18
C ALA A 221 2.03 -3.41 4.99
N TYR A 222 0.91 -3.59 5.68
CA TYR A 222 -0.21 -2.64 5.66
C TYR A 222 0.20 -1.25 6.20
N ARG A 223 0.98 -1.21 7.29
CA ARG A 223 1.47 0.05 7.87
C ARG A 223 2.38 0.80 6.90
N GLN A 224 3.20 0.08 6.14
CA GLN A 224 4.10 0.67 5.15
C GLN A 224 3.32 1.25 3.97
N GLU A 225 2.28 0.56 3.49
CA GLU A 225 1.39 1.07 2.43
C GLU A 225 0.66 2.36 2.87
N LEU A 226 0.10 2.37 4.08
CA LEU A 226 -0.55 3.57 4.65
C LEU A 226 0.41 4.76 4.74
N GLN A 227 1.66 4.53 5.14
CA GLN A 227 2.67 5.60 5.18
C GLN A 227 2.97 6.17 3.79
N THR A 228 3.01 5.33 2.75
CA THR A 228 3.24 5.81 1.37
C THR A 228 2.05 6.61 0.83
N LEU A 229 0.82 6.18 1.10
CA LEU A 229 -0.40 6.89 0.74
C LEU A 229 -0.51 8.24 1.47
N SER A 230 -0.23 8.25 2.77
CA SER A 230 -0.22 9.48 3.58
C SER A 230 0.81 10.49 3.06
N LYS A 231 2.04 10.04 2.76
CA LYS A 231 3.08 10.91 2.17
C LYS A 231 2.65 11.51 0.83
N ARG A 232 2.06 10.69 -0.05
CA ARG A 232 1.53 11.18 -1.35
C ARG A 232 0.41 12.21 -1.16
N SER A 233 -0.52 11.96 -0.24
CA SER A 233 -1.64 12.86 0.04
C SER A 233 -1.18 14.20 0.64
N VAL A 234 -0.20 14.18 1.55
CA VAL A 234 0.39 15.40 2.12
C VAL A 234 1.12 16.22 1.05
N GLN A 235 1.89 15.56 0.16
CA GLN A 235 2.51 16.24 -0.98
C GLN A 235 1.49 16.86 -1.94
N GLN A 236 0.42 16.14 -2.28
CA GLN A 236 -0.65 16.68 -3.13
C GLN A 236 -1.36 17.87 -2.48
N MET A 237 -1.62 17.83 -1.17
CA MET A 237 -2.18 18.98 -0.46
C MET A 237 -1.23 20.18 -0.50
N GLN A 238 0.06 19.98 -0.24
CA GLN A 238 1.06 21.06 -0.31
C GLN A 238 1.15 21.68 -1.71
N GLU A 239 1.09 20.87 -2.76
CA GLU A 239 1.08 21.34 -4.15
C GLU A 239 -0.19 22.14 -4.47
N LEU A 240 -1.36 21.67 -4.02
CA LEU A 240 -2.63 22.41 -4.15
C LEU A 240 -2.63 23.73 -3.38
N PHE A 241 -2.07 23.75 -2.16
CA PHE A 241 -1.94 24.99 -1.38
C PHE A 241 -1.02 26.00 -2.06
N SER A 242 0.12 25.56 -2.61
CA SER A 242 1.03 26.43 -3.37
C SER A 242 0.34 27.04 -4.60
N LEU A 243 -0.45 26.25 -5.34
CA LEU A 243 -1.20 26.75 -6.49
C LEU A 243 -2.29 27.76 -6.10
N LEU A 244 -2.96 27.55 -4.97
CA LEU A 244 -3.97 28.48 -4.46
C LEU A 244 -3.34 29.78 -3.94
N GLU A 245 -2.16 29.71 -3.33
CA GLU A 245 -1.42 30.88 -2.83
C GLU A 245 -0.94 31.78 -3.99
N ILE A 246 -0.48 31.18 -5.08
CA ILE A 246 -0.14 31.88 -6.34
C ILE A 246 -1.39 32.54 -6.94
N GLY A 247 -2.50 31.80 -7.03
CA GLY A 247 -3.76 32.31 -7.57
C GLY A 247 -4.35 33.47 -6.76
N ARG A 248 -4.12 33.48 -5.43
CA ARG A 248 -4.61 34.53 -4.53
C ARG A 248 -3.76 35.79 -4.57
N ALA A 249 -2.43 35.66 -4.66
CA ALA A 249 -1.52 36.79 -4.86
C ALA A 249 -1.78 37.54 -6.20
N LEU A 250 -2.31 36.83 -7.20
CA LEU A 250 -2.68 37.38 -8.51
C LEU A 250 -4.01 38.16 -8.51
N GLY A 251 -4.88 37.96 -7.52
CA GLY A 251 -6.25 38.47 -7.50
C GLY A 251 -6.47 39.80 -6.76
N GLU A 252 -5.50 40.29 -5.98
CA GLU A 252 -5.72 41.41 -5.04
C GLU A 252 -5.00 42.73 -5.40
N SER A 253 -4.19 42.77 -6.46
CA SER A 253 -3.48 44.00 -6.87
C SER A 253 -4.16 44.66 -8.09
N LEU A 254 -4.64 45.89 -7.91
CA LEU A 254 -5.13 46.79 -8.99
C LEU A 254 -4.01 47.21 -9.96
N ASP A 255 -2.75 46.85 -9.68
CA ASP A 255 -1.61 47.10 -10.55
C ASP A 255 -1.26 45.82 -11.33
N LEU A 256 -1.97 45.61 -12.45
CA LEU A 256 -1.74 44.51 -13.39
C LEU A 256 -0.25 44.43 -13.79
N GLU A 257 0.41 45.56 -13.95
CA GLU A 257 1.80 45.58 -14.42
C GLU A 257 2.74 45.04 -13.35
N GLN A 258 2.62 45.49 -12.10
CA GLN A 258 3.41 44.95 -10.99
C GLN A 258 3.14 43.45 -10.76
N THR A 259 1.89 43.02 -10.89
CA THR A 259 1.51 41.62 -10.76
C THR A 259 2.17 40.77 -11.85
N LEU A 260 2.08 41.20 -13.12
CA LEU A 260 2.71 40.50 -14.24
C LEU A 260 4.25 40.49 -14.14
N LYS A 261 4.86 41.56 -13.61
CA LYS A 261 6.30 41.62 -13.31
C LYS A 261 6.72 40.50 -12.33
N ARG A 262 6.02 40.38 -11.21
CA ARG A 262 6.27 39.32 -10.20
C ARG A 262 6.04 37.92 -10.75
N VAL A 263 5.03 37.75 -11.61
CA VAL A 263 4.77 36.46 -12.27
C VAL A 263 5.91 36.09 -13.20
N ALA A 264 6.39 37.03 -14.02
CA ALA A 264 7.51 36.79 -14.93
C ALA A 264 8.80 36.42 -14.16
N GLU A 265 9.08 37.08 -13.04
CA GLU A 265 10.19 36.73 -12.13
C GLU A 265 10.06 35.28 -11.62
N ASN A 266 8.89 34.92 -11.08
CA ASN A 266 8.65 33.59 -10.53
C ASN A 266 8.75 32.49 -11.60
N ILE A 267 8.24 32.74 -12.80
CA ILE A 267 8.37 31.81 -13.95
C ILE A 267 9.85 31.61 -14.28
N ALA A 268 10.63 32.69 -14.34
CA ALA A 268 12.05 32.61 -14.69
C ALA A 268 12.84 31.77 -13.67
N HIS A 269 12.61 31.98 -12.38
CA HIS A 269 13.26 31.22 -11.31
C HIS A 269 12.82 29.75 -11.24
N ALA A 270 11.53 29.48 -11.41
CA ALA A 270 10.99 28.11 -11.32
C ALA A 270 11.46 27.22 -12.49
N LEU A 271 11.75 27.82 -13.64
CA LEU A 271 12.10 27.11 -14.88
C LEU A 271 13.57 27.25 -15.28
N ASP A 272 14.38 27.95 -14.48
CA ASP A 272 15.77 28.33 -14.82
C ASP A 272 15.86 28.95 -16.23
N ALA A 273 14.92 29.84 -16.55
CA ALA A 273 14.80 30.44 -17.87
C ALA A 273 15.63 31.74 -17.97
N GLY A 274 16.29 31.94 -19.11
CA GLY A 274 17.09 33.15 -19.36
C GLY A 274 16.25 34.39 -19.69
N ARG A 275 15.06 34.20 -20.29
CA ARG A 275 14.13 35.27 -20.63
C ARG A 275 12.68 34.82 -20.42
N VAL A 276 11.86 35.70 -19.90
CA VAL A 276 10.40 35.56 -19.85
C VAL A 276 9.77 36.82 -20.40
N ALA A 277 8.83 36.67 -21.34
CA ALA A 277 8.11 37.79 -21.91
C ALA A 277 6.60 37.52 -21.94
N ILE A 278 5.83 38.56 -21.62
CA ILE A 278 4.38 38.55 -21.69
C ILE A 278 3.97 39.56 -22.75
N LEU A 279 3.37 39.05 -23.83
CA LEU A 279 2.84 39.82 -24.94
C LEU A 279 1.33 39.90 -24.77
N LEU A 280 0.78 41.12 -24.77
CA LEU A 280 -0.65 41.35 -24.66
C LEU A 280 -1.18 42.01 -25.92
N ARG A 281 -2.44 41.73 -26.26
CA ARG A 281 -3.16 42.50 -27.27
C ARG A 281 -3.58 43.84 -26.67
N ASP A 282 -3.56 44.91 -27.46
CA ASP A 282 -4.05 46.21 -27.01
C ASP A 282 -5.58 46.12 -26.79
N PRO A 283 -6.14 46.55 -25.64
CA PRO A 283 -7.59 46.56 -25.40
C PRO A 283 -8.39 47.59 -26.22
N GLY A 284 -7.79 48.26 -27.21
CA GLY A 284 -8.40 49.33 -27.99
C GLY A 284 -9.39 48.89 -29.06
N GLY A 285 -10.68 48.79 -28.69
CA GLY A 285 -11.81 49.00 -29.60
C GLY A 285 -12.76 47.81 -29.78
N GLU A 286 -14.02 47.96 -29.36
CA GLU A 286 -15.15 47.05 -29.63
C GLU A 286 -15.49 46.88 -31.14
N ARG A 287 -14.63 47.38 -32.05
CA ARG A 287 -14.70 47.23 -33.50
C ARG A 287 -13.28 47.22 -34.07
N GLU A 288 -12.60 46.08 -34.01
CA GLU A 288 -11.61 45.78 -35.05
C GLU A 288 -12.41 45.48 -36.33
N PRO A 289 -12.38 46.34 -37.38
CA PRO A 289 -12.99 45.99 -38.65
C PRO A 289 -12.32 44.73 -39.18
N ALA A 290 -13.13 43.79 -39.69
CA ALA A 290 -12.64 42.53 -40.26
C ALA A 290 -11.60 42.82 -41.37
N GLY A 291 -10.32 42.66 -41.04
CA GLY A 291 -9.22 42.89 -41.99
C GLY A 291 -7.97 43.57 -41.41
N GLU A 292 -7.99 44.12 -40.19
CA GLU A 292 -6.75 44.64 -39.57
C GLU A 292 -5.84 43.50 -39.10
N PRO A 293 -4.52 43.59 -39.34
CA PRO A 293 -3.58 42.55 -38.96
C PRO A 293 -3.44 42.49 -37.44
N ASP A 294 -3.51 41.26 -36.93
CA ASP A 294 -3.48 40.97 -35.51
C ASP A 294 -2.14 41.46 -34.89
N ARG A 295 -2.21 42.26 -33.83
CA ARG A 295 -1.07 42.93 -33.19
C ARG A 295 -0.88 42.50 -31.74
N LEU A 296 0.37 42.30 -31.34
CA LEU A 296 0.75 42.08 -29.96
C LEU A 296 1.79 43.11 -29.53
N ARG A 297 1.73 43.54 -28.27
CA ARG A 297 2.76 44.37 -27.67
C ARG A 297 3.40 43.62 -26.51
N VAL A 298 4.74 43.61 -26.46
CA VAL A 298 5.45 43.11 -25.29
C VAL A 298 5.16 44.06 -24.14
N ARG A 299 4.52 43.58 -23.08
CA ARG A 299 4.28 44.37 -21.87
C ARG A 299 5.31 44.12 -20.80
N ILE A 300 5.73 42.87 -20.65
CA ILE A 300 6.76 42.49 -19.70
C ILE A 300 7.87 41.77 -20.44
N LEU A 301 9.11 42.15 -20.17
CA LEU A 301 10.31 41.44 -20.57
C LEU A 301 11.25 41.34 -19.37
N TYR A 302 11.49 40.14 -18.89
CA TYR A 302 12.32 39.87 -17.72
C TYR A 302 13.50 38.96 -18.06
N ALA A 303 14.67 39.27 -17.51
CA ALA A 303 15.83 38.38 -17.47
C ALA A 303 16.42 38.32 -16.06
N PRO A 304 16.71 37.13 -15.52
CA PRO A 304 17.30 36.99 -14.19
C PRO A 304 18.60 37.79 -14.00
N LEU A 305 19.43 37.92 -15.04
CA LEU A 305 20.73 38.62 -14.98
C LEU A 305 20.62 40.14 -15.16
N LEU A 306 19.54 40.63 -15.77
CA LEU A 306 19.38 42.05 -16.16
C LEU A 306 18.18 42.73 -15.48
N GLY A 307 17.33 41.97 -14.79
CA GLY A 307 16.07 42.44 -14.24
C GLY A 307 14.98 42.62 -15.32
N HIS A 308 14.02 43.50 -15.03
CA HIS A 308 13.03 43.93 -16.01
C HIS A 308 13.68 44.85 -17.04
N LEU A 309 13.57 44.46 -18.31
CA LEU A 309 14.00 45.27 -19.43
C LEU A 309 12.86 46.16 -19.91
N GLU A 310 13.23 47.32 -20.47
CA GLU A 310 12.28 48.14 -21.20
C GLU A 310 11.78 47.35 -22.43
N PRO A 311 10.47 47.12 -22.54
CA PRO A 311 9.92 46.44 -23.70
C PRO A 311 10.02 47.34 -24.94
N PRO A 312 10.15 46.76 -26.15
CA PRO A 312 10.10 47.54 -27.38
C PRO A 312 8.78 48.33 -27.47
N GLU A 313 8.86 49.61 -27.88
CA GLU A 313 7.69 50.48 -28.03
C GLU A 313 6.81 50.10 -29.24
N GLU A 314 7.40 49.41 -30.22
CA GLU A 314 6.74 49.02 -31.47
C GLU A 314 5.75 47.86 -31.28
N ASP A 315 4.59 47.98 -31.94
CA ASP A 315 3.62 46.89 -32.05
C ASP A 315 4.16 45.80 -32.97
N ILE A 316 3.99 44.56 -32.53
CA ILE A 316 4.42 43.38 -33.28
C ILE A 316 3.26 42.91 -34.14
N LEU A 317 3.46 42.95 -35.45
CA LEU A 317 2.55 42.34 -36.40
C LEU A 317 2.70 40.81 -36.35
N LEU A 318 1.60 40.09 -36.13
CA LEU A 318 1.67 38.62 -36.12
C LEU A 318 2.20 38.05 -37.45
N ALA A 319 1.95 38.73 -38.57
CA ALA A 319 2.40 38.32 -39.90
C ALA A 319 3.94 38.24 -40.00
N ASP A 320 4.66 39.09 -39.27
CA ASP A 320 6.13 39.16 -39.31
C ASP A 320 6.78 38.08 -38.43
N HIS A 321 5.99 37.42 -37.57
CA HIS A 321 6.47 36.40 -36.63
C HIS A 321 5.66 35.11 -36.74
N PRO A 322 6.04 34.19 -37.65
CA PRO A 322 5.28 32.96 -37.93
C PRO A 322 5.00 32.08 -36.70
N ILE A 323 5.91 32.05 -35.72
CA ILE A 323 5.75 31.26 -34.49
C ILE A 323 4.62 31.83 -33.63
N LEU A 324 4.59 33.16 -33.46
CA LEU A 324 3.55 33.85 -32.69
C LEU A 324 2.21 33.69 -33.40
N ALA A 325 2.16 33.87 -34.72
CA ALA A 325 0.97 33.63 -35.52
C ALA A 325 0.47 32.19 -35.39
N HIS A 326 1.36 31.20 -35.35
CA HIS A 326 0.98 29.80 -35.19
C HIS A 326 0.38 29.52 -33.81
N THR A 327 1.03 29.98 -32.74
CA THR A 327 0.56 29.73 -31.36
C THR A 327 -0.75 30.44 -31.07
N VAL A 328 -0.88 31.71 -31.48
CA VAL A 328 -2.10 32.50 -31.31
C VAL A 328 -3.22 31.98 -32.20
N GLY A 329 -2.95 31.79 -33.50
CA GLY A 329 -3.95 31.33 -34.46
C GLY A 329 -4.48 29.92 -34.18
N ARG A 330 -3.61 28.98 -33.75
CA ARG A 330 -4.03 27.61 -33.39
C ARG A 330 -4.44 27.43 -31.93
N ARG A 331 -4.29 28.46 -31.09
CA ARG A 331 -4.62 28.42 -29.65
C ARG A 331 -3.97 27.24 -28.93
N ARG A 332 -2.74 26.91 -29.32
CA ARG A 332 -2.01 25.76 -28.79
C ARG A 332 -0.59 26.13 -28.44
N GLY A 333 -0.19 25.80 -27.21
CA GLY A 333 1.18 25.93 -26.75
C GLY A 333 2.17 25.19 -27.63
N LEU A 334 3.34 25.78 -27.81
CA LEU A 334 4.44 25.23 -28.59
C LEU A 334 5.69 25.18 -27.72
N ALA A 335 6.31 24.00 -27.64
CA ALA A 335 7.63 23.83 -27.04
C ALA A 335 8.63 23.55 -28.16
N LEU A 336 9.53 24.50 -28.38
CA LEU A 336 10.58 24.42 -29.39
C LEU A 336 11.91 24.11 -28.73
N ASN A 337 12.65 23.14 -29.29
CA ASN A 337 14.01 22.82 -28.86
C ASN A 337 14.98 22.98 -30.03
N PRO A 338 15.22 24.21 -30.51
CA PRO A 338 16.12 24.42 -31.63
C PRO A 338 17.55 24.06 -31.20
N ARG A 339 18.19 23.11 -31.91
CA ARG A 339 19.62 22.79 -31.72
C ARG A 339 20.52 23.94 -32.19
N GLU A 340 20.07 24.68 -33.20
CA GLU A 340 20.61 25.95 -33.68
C GLU A 340 19.43 26.88 -33.98
N ALA A 341 19.56 28.18 -33.70
CA ALA A 341 18.51 29.15 -33.96
C ALA A 341 18.25 29.24 -35.49
N THR A 342 17.20 28.58 -35.94
CA THR A 342 16.80 28.54 -37.35
C THR A 342 16.46 29.95 -37.83
N GLY A 343 16.82 30.33 -39.06
CA GLY A 343 16.77 31.73 -39.53
C GLY A 343 15.41 32.43 -39.35
N HIS A 344 14.30 31.70 -39.38
CA HIS A 344 12.95 32.24 -39.18
C HIS A 344 12.58 32.50 -37.70
N LEU A 345 13.35 31.98 -36.73
CA LEU A 345 13.17 32.23 -35.30
C LEU A 345 13.96 33.46 -34.82
N MET A 346 14.97 33.89 -35.59
CA MET A 346 15.86 34.99 -35.21
C MET A 346 15.15 36.33 -34.97
N PRO A 347 14.18 36.76 -35.81
CA PRO A 347 13.43 37.98 -35.54
C PRO A 347 12.69 37.94 -34.21
N PHE A 348 12.13 36.79 -33.85
CA PHE A 348 11.46 36.60 -32.56
C PHE A 348 12.44 36.63 -31.38
N TYR A 349 13.62 36.03 -31.52
CA TYR A 349 14.63 36.09 -30.47
C TYR A 349 15.25 37.49 -30.30
N ALA A 350 15.43 38.22 -31.40
CA ALA A 350 15.90 39.61 -31.37
C ALA A 350 14.92 40.51 -30.61
N LEU A 351 13.61 40.34 -30.85
CA LEU A 351 12.54 41.04 -30.12
C LEU A 351 12.62 40.83 -28.60
N LEU A 352 13.00 39.63 -28.16
CA LEU A 352 13.10 39.28 -26.73
C LEU A 352 14.47 39.62 -26.12
N GLY A 353 15.37 40.27 -26.87
CA GLY A 353 16.75 40.52 -26.41
C GLY A 353 17.56 39.23 -26.18
N ALA A 354 17.23 38.17 -26.92
CA ALA A 354 17.77 36.81 -26.76
C ALA A 354 18.55 36.34 -28.00
N PRO A 355 19.56 37.09 -28.51
CA PRO A 355 20.13 36.90 -29.85
C PRO A 355 20.78 35.52 -30.09
N ARG A 356 21.07 34.76 -29.01
CA ARG A 356 21.62 33.40 -29.09
C ARG A 356 20.55 32.33 -29.29
N GLY A 357 19.28 32.64 -29.04
CA GLY A 357 18.16 31.71 -29.03
C GLY A 357 18.33 30.57 -28.02
N GLY A 358 17.35 29.67 -27.97
CA GLY A 358 17.42 28.46 -27.15
C GLY A 358 16.11 27.70 -27.07
N PRO A 359 16.04 26.61 -26.29
CA PRO A 359 14.79 25.99 -25.90
C PRO A 359 13.77 27.03 -25.46
N THR A 360 12.57 26.96 -26.06
CA THR A 360 11.54 27.98 -25.94
C THR A 360 10.20 27.33 -25.68
N ILE A 361 9.48 27.83 -24.68
CA ILE A 361 8.05 27.57 -24.49
C ILE A 361 7.30 28.82 -24.92
N LEU A 362 6.31 28.64 -25.79
CA LEU A 362 5.40 29.69 -26.21
C LEU A 362 3.96 29.22 -25.93
N GLN A 363 3.28 29.88 -25.01
CA GLN A 363 1.91 29.56 -24.59
C GLN A 363 0.95 30.70 -24.96
N PRO A 364 -0.21 30.42 -25.57
CA PRO A 364 -1.23 31.43 -25.77
C PRO A 364 -1.93 31.74 -24.44
N LEU A 365 -2.25 33.01 -24.21
CA LEU A 365 -3.08 33.45 -23.09
C LEU A 365 -4.54 33.39 -23.55
N ILE A 366 -5.29 32.37 -23.13
CA ILE A 366 -6.65 32.12 -23.60
C ILE A 366 -7.66 32.36 -22.48
N TYR A 367 -8.68 33.19 -22.76
CA TYR A 367 -9.82 33.41 -21.88
C TYR A 367 -11.13 33.26 -22.66
N ARG A 368 -12.03 32.36 -22.22
CA ARG A 368 -13.36 32.12 -22.83
C ARG A 368 -13.34 32.10 -24.38
N ASP A 369 -12.43 31.32 -24.95
CA ASP A 369 -12.23 31.18 -26.40
C ASP A 369 -11.68 32.41 -27.14
N ARG A 370 -11.05 33.36 -26.44
CA ARG A 370 -10.31 34.48 -27.04
C ARG A 370 -8.85 34.44 -26.60
N VAL A 371 -7.94 34.72 -27.54
CA VAL A 371 -6.52 34.86 -27.22
C VAL A 371 -6.27 36.31 -26.85
N VAL A 372 -5.96 36.57 -25.59
CA VAL A 372 -5.67 37.91 -25.07
C VAL A 372 -4.18 38.26 -25.14
N GLY A 373 -3.33 37.30 -25.50
CA GLY A 373 -1.89 37.49 -25.62
C GLY A 373 -1.09 36.19 -25.74
N ALA A 374 0.21 36.26 -25.46
CA ALA A 374 1.12 35.11 -25.43
C ALA A 374 2.16 35.24 -24.31
N LEU A 375 2.54 34.11 -23.72
CA LEU A 375 3.66 33.96 -22.79
C LEU A 375 4.81 33.26 -23.51
N ALA A 376 5.98 33.89 -23.54
CA ALA A 376 7.20 33.35 -24.09
C ALA A 376 8.23 33.13 -22.97
N VAL A 377 8.86 31.94 -22.96
CA VAL A 377 9.91 31.58 -22.02
C VAL A 377 11.08 31.01 -22.82
N VAL A 378 12.27 31.60 -22.73
CA VAL A 378 13.44 31.21 -23.50
C VAL A 378 14.59 30.88 -22.56
N ASN A 379 15.21 29.72 -22.76
CA ASN A 379 16.42 29.33 -22.06
C ASN A 379 17.65 29.45 -22.97
N GLU A 380 18.30 30.61 -22.95
CA GLU A 380 19.49 30.89 -23.75
C GLU A 380 20.81 30.46 -23.07
N HIS A 381 20.78 30.15 -21.76
CA HIS A 381 21.97 29.89 -20.95
C HIS A 381 22.34 28.41 -20.90
N SER A 382 21.50 27.56 -20.30
CA SER A 382 21.84 26.15 -20.12
C SER A 382 21.55 25.33 -21.39
N ARG A 383 20.71 25.86 -22.30
CA ARG A 383 20.29 25.21 -23.56
C ARG A 383 19.67 23.82 -23.36
N VAL A 384 19.26 23.50 -22.14
CA VAL A 384 18.58 22.25 -21.79
C VAL A 384 17.12 22.36 -22.24
N PRO A 385 16.60 21.36 -23.00
CA PRO A 385 15.19 21.29 -23.35
C PRO A 385 14.28 21.32 -22.12
N PHE A 386 13.17 22.05 -22.22
CA PHE A 386 12.17 22.03 -21.15
C PHE A 386 11.48 20.67 -21.04
N GLU A 387 11.34 20.17 -19.82
CA GLU A 387 10.62 18.93 -19.55
C GLU A 387 9.11 19.09 -19.74
N ALA A 388 8.40 17.98 -19.92
CA ALA A 388 6.94 17.99 -20.05
C ALA A 388 6.22 18.61 -18.83
N ARG A 389 6.82 18.52 -17.63
CA ARG A 389 6.31 19.17 -16.41
C ARG A 389 6.37 20.69 -16.52
N SER A 390 7.47 21.23 -17.03
CA SER A 390 7.69 22.66 -17.26
C SER A 390 6.67 23.24 -18.24
N VAL A 391 6.37 22.51 -19.32
CA VAL A 391 5.36 22.93 -20.30
C VAL A 391 3.96 23.02 -19.68
N ARG A 392 3.55 22.02 -18.86
CA ARG A 392 2.25 22.01 -18.16
C ARG A 392 2.14 23.13 -17.12
N LEU A 393 3.24 23.44 -16.43
CA LEU A 393 3.29 24.57 -15.50
C LEU A 393 3.05 25.89 -16.23
N CYS A 394 3.77 26.14 -17.33
CA CYS A 394 3.57 27.34 -18.15
C CYS A 394 2.15 27.45 -18.71
N GLU A 395 1.54 26.34 -19.13
CA GLU A 395 0.15 26.31 -19.61
C GLU A 395 -0.85 26.75 -18.51
N SER A 396 -0.65 26.24 -17.29
CA SER A 396 -1.48 26.60 -16.13
C SER A 396 -1.32 28.08 -15.76
N ILE A 397 -0.09 28.58 -15.76
CA ILE A 397 0.21 29.98 -15.46
C ILE A 397 -0.35 30.89 -16.57
N ALA A 398 -0.23 30.51 -17.83
CA ALA A 398 -0.81 31.24 -18.97
C ALA A 398 -2.33 31.39 -18.84
N ALA A 399 -3.05 30.36 -18.42
CA ALA A 399 -4.49 30.44 -18.17
C ALA A 399 -4.84 31.43 -17.04
N GLN A 400 -4.04 31.48 -15.97
CA GLN A 400 -4.24 32.42 -14.86
C GLN A 400 -3.94 33.86 -15.28
N ILE A 401 -2.84 34.10 -16.01
CA ILE A 401 -2.51 35.40 -16.58
C ILE A 401 -3.65 35.89 -17.50
N ALA A 402 -4.18 35.02 -18.37
CA ALA A 402 -5.27 35.36 -19.27
C ALA A 402 -6.52 35.82 -18.50
N ALA A 403 -6.87 35.13 -17.42
CA ALA A 403 -7.99 35.52 -16.57
C ALA A 403 -7.77 36.87 -15.86
N ALA A 404 -6.56 37.12 -15.34
CA ALA A 404 -6.23 38.37 -14.67
C ALA A 404 -6.26 39.57 -15.62
N VAL A 405 -5.69 39.41 -16.82
CA VAL A 405 -5.67 40.45 -17.87
C VAL A 405 -7.10 40.84 -18.27
N GLU A 406 -7.98 39.87 -18.52
CA GLU A 406 -9.35 40.16 -18.93
C GLU A 406 -10.18 40.79 -17.80
N ASN A 407 -10.01 40.33 -16.56
CA ASN A 407 -10.71 40.91 -15.41
C ASN A 407 -10.40 42.41 -15.24
N ILE A 408 -9.14 42.80 -15.39
CA ILE A 408 -8.72 44.20 -15.26
C ILE A 408 -9.11 45.01 -16.51
N GLY A 409 -9.03 44.42 -17.70
CA GLY A 409 -9.52 45.04 -18.93
C GLY A 409 -11.01 45.37 -18.88
N LEU A 410 -11.83 44.48 -18.32
CA LEU A 410 -13.26 44.72 -18.10
C LEU A 410 -13.51 45.88 -17.13
N TYR A 411 -12.75 45.95 -16.04
CA TYR A 411 -12.88 47.01 -15.05
C TYR A 411 -12.54 48.39 -15.64
N ARG A 412 -11.44 48.50 -16.40
CA ARG A 412 -11.05 49.76 -17.06
C ARG A 412 -12.07 50.23 -18.11
N ARG A 413 -12.65 49.31 -18.89
CA ARG A 413 -13.72 49.64 -19.85
C ARG A 413 -14.99 50.14 -19.17
N LEU A 414 -15.29 49.61 -17.97
CA LEU A 414 -16.41 50.07 -17.17
C LEU A 414 -16.16 51.48 -16.62
N GLU A 415 -14.97 51.75 -16.09
CA GLU A 415 -14.58 53.10 -15.63
C GLU A 415 -14.62 54.13 -16.77
N GLN A 416 -14.06 53.80 -17.95
CA GLN A 416 -14.12 54.68 -19.12
C GLN A 416 -15.56 54.98 -19.54
N LYS A 417 -16.44 53.96 -19.61
CA LYS A 417 -17.86 54.19 -19.92
C LYS A 417 -18.55 55.08 -18.89
N VAL A 418 -18.22 54.95 -17.61
CA VAL A 418 -18.76 55.82 -16.55
C VAL A 418 -18.24 57.26 -16.71
N GLU A 419 -16.98 57.43 -17.07
CA GLU A 419 -16.37 58.75 -17.27
C GLU A 419 -16.91 59.43 -18.55
N ASP A 420 -17.06 58.70 -19.65
CA ASP A 420 -17.65 59.18 -20.89
C ASP A 420 -19.13 59.58 -20.71
N LEU A 421 -19.90 58.78 -19.96
CA LEU A 421 -21.29 59.13 -19.60
C LEU A 421 -21.35 60.37 -18.72
N ASN A 422 -20.43 60.51 -17.76
CA ASN A 422 -20.35 61.72 -16.93
C ASN A 422 -19.99 62.96 -17.74
N ARG A 423 -19.11 62.85 -18.74
CA ARG A 423 -18.79 63.97 -19.65
C ARG A 423 -19.97 64.33 -20.54
N ALA A 424 -20.66 63.32 -21.11
CA ALA A 424 -21.85 63.53 -21.95
C ALA A 424 -23.07 64.09 -21.19
N LEU A 425 -23.10 63.97 -19.86
CA LEU A 425 -24.11 64.60 -19.00
C LEU A 425 -23.73 66.03 -18.56
N GLN A 426 -22.47 66.45 -18.80
CA GLN A 426 -21.95 67.77 -18.46
C GLN A 426 -21.88 68.72 -19.68
N GLU A 427 -21.98 68.18 -20.90
CA GLU A 427 -22.28 68.91 -22.14
C GLU A 427 -23.80 69.04 -22.34
#